data_AF-A0A925JZZ8-F1
#
_entry.id   AF-A0A925JZZ8-F1
#
_cell.length_a   1.000
_cell.length_b   1.000
_cell.length_c   1.000
_cell.angle_alpha   90.00
_cell.angle_beta   90.00
_cell.angle_gamma   90.00
#
_symmetry.space_group_name_H-M   'P 1'
#
loop_
_entity.id
_entity.type
_entity.pdbx_description
1 polymer ?
#
loop_
_entity_poly.entity_id
_entity_poly.type
_entity_poly.pdbx_seq_one_letter_code
_entity_poly.pdbx_strand_id
1 'polypeptide(L)'
;MLEKLRRIRLLYIVLGTLLVVGLTPLVIVGWMLSERSATELRSIEGRYQAQLVQDKARQIELFGQRYREVVTGLARAFELTGGVGVLGQAGSDERLQKAVEADKSLNALAILPVSGTPHIAYKPDAISRDEVNARVNASLAEMAEPGVRITGPHL
;
A
#
# COMPACT_ATOMS: atom_id res chain seq x y z
N MET A 1 -38.04 67.23 -31.85
CA MET A 1 -37.26 66.58 -30.76
C MET A 1 -37.83 65.22 -30.33
N LEU A 2 -39.17 65.02 -30.30
CA LEU A 2 -39.80 63.73 -29.95
C LEU A 2 -39.38 62.53 -30.81
N GLU A 3 -39.17 62.71 -32.11
CA GLU A 3 -38.77 61.59 -32.99
C GLU A 3 -37.34 61.08 -32.72
N LYS A 4 -36.40 61.97 -32.39
CA LYS A 4 -35.04 61.58 -31.98
C LYS A 4 -35.06 60.76 -30.69
N LEU A 5 -35.86 61.18 -29.70
CA LEU A 5 -36.05 60.45 -28.45
C LEU A 5 -36.67 59.06 -28.67
N ARG A 6 -37.67 58.96 -29.56
CA ARG A 6 -38.30 57.69 -29.92
C ARG A 6 -37.34 56.74 -30.64
N ARG A 7 -36.50 57.25 -31.56
CA ARG A 7 -35.48 56.46 -32.27
C ARG A 7 -34.40 55.93 -31.33
N ILE A 8 -33.92 56.77 -30.41
CA ILE A 8 -32.94 56.36 -29.38
C ILE A 8 -33.53 55.27 -28.49
N ARG A 9 -34.78 55.43 -28.04
CA ARG A 9 -35.50 54.42 -27.25
C ARG A 9 -35.64 53.09 -27.99
N LEU A 10 -35.95 53.14 -29.29
CA LEU A 10 -36.10 51.94 -30.11
C LEU A 10 -34.76 51.22 -30.35
N LEU A 11 -33.67 51.97 -30.52
CA LEU A 11 -32.33 51.42 -30.67
C LEU A 11 -31.90 50.65 -29.42
N TYR A 12 -32.12 51.19 -28.22
CA TYR A 12 -31.79 50.48 -26.98
C TYR A 12 -32.61 49.22 -26.75
N ILE A 13 -33.89 49.21 -27.15
CA ILE A 13 -34.73 48.01 -27.07
C ILE A 13 -34.21 46.94 -28.02
N VAL A 14 -33.93 47.29 -29.28
CA VAL A 14 -33.40 46.35 -30.27
C VAL A 14 -32.05 45.81 -29.83
N LEU A 15 -31.15 46.68 -29.35
CA LEU A 15 -29.84 46.28 -28.83
C LEU A 15 -29.96 45.34 -27.63
N GLY A 16 -30.87 45.65 -26.69
CA GLY A 16 -31.15 44.80 -25.53
C GLY A 16 -31.66 43.42 -25.95
N THR A 17 -32.62 43.35 -26.87
CA THR A 17 -33.14 42.07 -27.37
C THR A 17 -32.05 41.26 -28.07
N LEU A 18 -31.22 41.91 -28.90
CA LEU A 18 -30.13 41.24 -29.63
C LEU A 18 -29.08 40.67 -28.67
N LEU A 19 -28.80 41.40 -27.59
CA LEU A 19 -27.88 40.96 -26.53
C LEU A 19 -28.47 39.79 -25.72
N VAL A 20 -29.74 39.86 -25.34
CA VAL A 20 -30.42 38.76 -24.61
C VAL A 20 -30.48 37.51 -25.49
N VAL A 21 -30.86 37.63 -26.76
CA VAL A 21 -30.95 36.50 -27.70
C VAL A 21 -29.57 35.88 -27.96
N GLY A 22 -28.51 36.68 -27.97
CA GLY A 22 -27.13 36.16 -28.12
C GLY A 22 -26.57 35.51 -26.85
N LEU A 23 -26.73 36.16 -25.69
CA LEU A 23 -26.11 35.71 -24.45
C LEU A 23 -26.86 34.58 -23.75
N THR A 24 -28.19 34.60 -23.78
CA THR A 24 -29.01 33.59 -23.08
C THR A 24 -28.67 32.15 -23.50
N PRO A 25 -28.65 31.79 -24.80
CA PRO A 25 -28.28 30.44 -25.20
C PRO A 25 -26.82 30.11 -24.85
N LEU A 26 -25.92 31.09 -24.89
CA LEU A 26 -24.50 30.88 -24.55
C LEU A 26 -24.32 30.54 -23.07
N VAL A 27 -25.03 31.23 -22.19
CA VAL A 27 -25.02 30.96 -20.74
C VAL A 27 -25.61 29.58 -20.44
N ILE A 28 -26.75 29.23 -21.07
CA ILE A 28 -27.39 27.93 -20.86
C ILE A 28 -26.48 26.79 -21.32
N VAL A 29 -25.91 26.90 -22.52
CA VAL A 29 -24.99 25.87 -23.06
C VAL A 29 -23.72 25.79 -22.21
N GLY A 30 -23.16 26.93 -21.80
CA GLY A 30 -21.99 26.98 -20.93
C GLY A 30 -22.23 26.31 -19.58
N TRP A 31 -23.41 26.52 -18.99
CA TRP A 31 -23.83 25.87 -17.75
C TRP A 31 -23.93 24.35 -17.93
N MET A 32 -24.66 23.88 -18.95
CA MET A 32 -24.84 22.44 -19.18
C MET A 32 -23.50 21.72 -19.44
N LEU A 33 -22.60 22.35 -20.20
CA LEU A 33 -21.27 21.79 -20.45
C LEU A 33 -20.44 21.73 -19.17
N SER A 34 -20.49 22.77 -18.35
CA SER A 34 -19.78 22.84 -17.07
C SER A 34 -20.20 21.73 -16.12
N GLU A 35 -21.50 21.48 -15.97
CA GLU A 35 -22.01 20.41 -15.11
C GLU A 35 -21.60 19.01 -15.59
N ARG A 36 -21.67 18.78 -16.91
CA ARG A 36 -21.24 17.51 -17.50
C ARG A 36 -19.75 17.28 -17.28
N SER A 37 -18.91 18.27 -17.58
CA SER A 37 -17.47 18.16 -17.34
C SER A 37 -17.13 17.95 -15.88
N ALA A 38 -17.81 18.65 -14.96
CA ALA A 38 -17.61 18.46 -13.52
C ALA A 38 -17.97 17.03 -13.07
N THR A 39 -19.03 16.46 -13.63
CA THR A 39 -19.48 15.09 -13.32
C THR A 39 -18.51 14.05 -13.89
N GLU A 40 -18.05 14.23 -15.12
CA GLU A 40 -17.05 13.37 -15.75
C GLU A 40 -15.73 13.39 -14.97
N LEU A 41 -15.24 14.58 -14.60
CA LEU A 41 -14.00 14.73 -13.82
C LEU A 41 -14.08 13.98 -12.48
N ARG A 42 -15.19 14.13 -11.74
CA ARG A 42 -15.39 13.39 -10.48
C ARG A 42 -15.44 11.88 -10.70
N SER A 43 -16.06 11.41 -11.78
CA SER A 43 -16.13 9.98 -12.10
C SER A 43 -14.75 9.39 -12.41
N ILE A 44 -13.93 10.16 -13.13
CA ILE A 44 -12.56 9.80 -13.49
C ILE A 44 -11.67 9.80 -12.24
N GLU A 45 -11.76 10.85 -11.42
CA GLU A 45 -11.03 10.93 -10.15
C GLU A 45 -11.38 9.76 -9.22
N GLY A 46 -12.66 9.43 -9.07
CA GLY A 46 -13.09 8.28 -8.26
C GLY A 46 -12.51 6.96 -8.74
N ARG A 47 -12.47 6.73 -10.07
CA ARG A 47 -11.82 5.55 -10.66
C ARG A 47 -10.32 5.54 -10.42
N TYR A 48 -9.65 6.67 -10.58
CA TYR A 48 -8.21 6.78 -10.33
C TYR A 48 -7.86 6.52 -8.87
N GLN A 49 -8.64 7.06 -7.93
CA GLN A 49 -8.44 6.82 -6.50
C GLN A 49 -8.64 5.34 -6.15
N ALA A 50 -9.69 4.70 -6.69
CA ALA A 50 -9.91 3.26 -6.49
C ALA A 50 -8.77 2.41 -7.05
N GLN A 51 -8.29 2.73 -8.25
CA GLN A 51 -7.16 2.03 -8.87
C GLN A 51 -5.87 2.21 -8.06
N LEU A 52 -5.61 3.42 -7.58
CA LEU A 52 -4.46 3.71 -6.74
C LEU A 52 -4.47 2.87 -5.45
N VAL A 53 -5.62 2.76 -4.80
CA VAL A 53 -5.79 1.94 -3.58
C VAL A 53 -5.55 0.46 -3.91
N GLN A 54 -6.09 -0.05 -5.02
CA GLN A 54 -5.88 -1.43 -5.45
C GLN A 54 -4.41 -1.71 -5.77
N ASP A 55 -3.73 -0.81 -6.48
CA ASP A 55 -2.31 -0.95 -6.81
C ASP A 55 -1.44 -0.94 -5.54
N LYS A 56 -1.78 -0.09 -4.56
CA LYS A 56 -1.11 -0.08 -3.26
C LYS A 56 -1.38 -1.34 -2.46
N ALA A 57 -2.60 -1.85 -2.45
CA ALA A 57 -2.94 -3.11 -1.80
C ALA A 57 -2.15 -4.27 -2.42
N ARG A 58 -2.05 -4.32 -3.76
CA ARG A 58 -1.23 -5.31 -4.47
C ARG A 58 0.26 -5.18 -4.15
N GLN A 59 0.79 -3.97 -4.02
CA GLN A 59 2.18 -3.76 -3.58
C GLN A 59 2.43 -4.32 -2.18
N ILE A 60 1.49 -4.13 -1.25
CA ILE A 60 1.56 -4.69 0.12
C ILE A 60 1.49 -6.22 0.07
N GLU A 61 0.61 -6.78 -0.75
CA GLU A 61 0.50 -8.23 -0.91
C GLU A 61 1.81 -8.84 -1.44
N LEU A 62 2.38 -8.28 -2.51
CA LEU A 62 3.65 -8.73 -3.07
C LEU A 62 4.80 -8.60 -2.07
N PHE A 63 4.82 -7.53 -1.29
CA PHE A 63 5.77 -7.36 -0.20
C PHE A 63 5.64 -8.49 0.83
N GLY A 64 4.41 -8.80 1.28
CA GLY A 64 4.15 -9.90 2.21
C GLY A 64 4.50 -11.28 1.65
N GLN A 65 4.19 -11.54 0.37
CA GLN A 65 4.54 -12.78 -0.31
C GLN A 65 6.06 -13.00 -0.33
N ARG A 66 6.83 -11.95 -0.65
CA ARG A 66 8.30 -12.01 -0.62
C ARG A 66 8.84 -12.42 0.75
N TYR A 67 8.29 -11.89 1.86
CA TYR A 67 8.73 -12.31 3.20
C TYR A 67 8.41 -13.77 3.48
N ARG A 68 7.23 -14.27 3.06
CA ARG A 68 6.89 -15.70 3.21
C ARG A 68 7.85 -16.59 2.42
N GLU A 69 8.22 -16.18 1.21
CA GLU A 69 9.19 -16.90 0.40
C GLU A 69 10.57 -16.94 1.06
N VAL A 70 11.04 -15.83 1.63
CA VAL A 70 12.30 -15.78 2.38
C VAL A 70 12.26 -16.74 3.57
N VAL A 71 11.20 -16.68 4.39
CA VAL A 71 11.05 -17.57 5.56
C VAL A 71 10.97 -19.04 5.15
N THR A 72 10.19 -19.36 4.12
CA THR A 72 10.01 -20.75 3.64
C THR A 72 11.29 -21.28 3.00
N GLY A 73 11.96 -20.47 2.17
CA GLY A 73 13.22 -20.83 1.53
C GLY A 73 14.33 -21.04 2.56
N LEU A 74 14.37 -20.18 3.57
CA LEU A 74 15.30 -20.31 4.68
C LEU A 74 15.02 -21.56 5.51
N ALA A 75 13.77 -21.82 5.89
CA ALA A 75 13.38 -23.03 6.60
C ALA A 75 13.75 -24.30 5.81
N ARG A 76 13.50 -24.31 4.50
CA ARG A 76 13.88 -25.43 3.62
C ARG A 76 15.39 -25.60 3.50
N ALA A 77 16.15 -24.51 3.43
CA ALA A 77 17.62 -24.57 3.44
C ALA A 77 18.15 -25.11 4.78
N PHE A 78 17.52 -24.76 5.90
CA PHE A 78 17.82 -25.35 7.20
C PHE A 78 17.52 -26.86 7.24
N GLU A 79 16.38 -27.30 6.70
CA GLU A 79 16.07 -28.72 6.61
C GLU A 79 17.11 -29.47 5.77
N LEU A 80 17.48 -28.93 4.60
CA LEU A 80 18.47 -29.54 3.70
C LEU A 80 19.88 -29.62 4.30
N THR A 81 20.25 -28.67 5.16
CA THR A 81 21.57 -28.64 5.79
C THR A 81 21.69 -29.56 7.01
N GLY A 82 20.60 -30.20 7.46
CA GLY A 82 20.61 -31.12 8.61
C GLY A 82 19.86 -30.62 9.85
N GLY A 83 19.10 -29.54 9.72
CA GLY A 83 18.21 -29.01 10.76
C GLY A 83 18.92 -28.58 12.04
N VAL A 84 18.29 -28.87 13.19
CA VAL A 84 18.79 -28.47 14.52
C VAL A 84 20.17 -29.06 14.83
N GLY A 85 20.55 -30.18 14.21
CA GLY A 85 21.86 -30.81 14.39
C GLY A 85 23.04 -29.94 13.94
N VAL A 86 22.82 -28.98 13.05
CA VAL A 86 23.86 -28.05 12.57
C VAL A 86 23.90 -26.75 13.38
N LEU A 87 22.80 -26.38 14.06
CA LEU A 87 22.73 -25.16 14.88
C LEU A 87 23.68 -25.21 16.09
N GLY A 88 23.97 -26.41 16.60
CA GLY A 88 24.93 -26.63 17.69
C GLY A 88 26.41 -26.75 17.24
N GLN A 89 26.71 -26.66 15.94
CA GLN A 89 28.09 -26.73 15.45
C GLN A 89 28.78 -25.37 15.52
N ALA A 90 30.09 -25.38 15.79
CA ALA A 90 30.93 -24.19 15.80
C ALA A 90 30.80 -23.42 14.47
N GLY A 91 30.43 -22.13 14.56
CA GLY A 91 30.26 -21.24 13.40
C GLY A 91 28.85 -21.20 12.80
N SER A 92 27.86 -21.91 13.35
CA SER A 92 26.46 -21.77 12.91
C SER A 92 25.91 -20.36 13.15
N ASP A 93 26.12 -19.80 14.33
CA ASP A 93 25.64 -18.45 14.68
C ASP A 93 26.27 -17.36 13.80
N GLU A 94 27.55 -17.49 13.45
CA GLU A 94 28.21 -16.57 12.53
C GLU A 94 27.65 -16.65 11.10
N ARG A 95 27.30 -17.85 10.62
CA ARG A 95 26.64 -18.02 9.32
C ARG A 95 25.24 -17.40 9.33
N LEU A 96 24.51 -17.58 10.42
CA LEU A 96 23.19 -16.98 10.64
C LEU A 96 23.27 -15.45 10.62
N GLN A 97 24.25 -14.89 11.34
CA GLN A 97 24.51 -13.46 11.39
C GLN A 97 24.87 -12.91 10.00
N LYS A 98 25.76 -13.56 9.25
CA LYS A 98 26.11 -13.18 7.88
C LYS A 98 24.92 -13.24 6.92
N ALA A 99 24.04 -14.23 7.06
CA ALA A 99 22.84 -14.35 6.23
C ALA A 99 21.87 -13.19 6.47
N VAL A 100 21.65 -12.82 7.73
CA VAL A 100 20.81 -11.66 8.09
C VAL A 100 21.45 -10.36 7.58
N GLU A 101 22.76 -10.18 7.76
CA GLU A 101 23.49 -9.00 7.28
C GLU A 101 23.42 -8.84 5.77
N ALA A 102 23.55 -9.94 5.01
CA ALA A 102 23.52 -9.93 3.55
C ALA A 102 22.14 -9.57 2.98
N ASP A 103 21.04 -9.98 3.64
CA ASP A 103 19.69 -9.71 3.15
C ASP A 103 19.18 -8.35 3.64
N LYS A 104 19.07 -7.37 2.73
CA LYS A 104 18.54 -6.03 3.05
C LYS A 104 17.10 -6.01 3.57
N SER A 105 16.32 -7.06 3.34
CA SER A 105 14.93 -7.15 3.79
C SER A 105 14.76 -7.73 5.20
N LEU A 106 15.82 -8.33 5.77
CA LEU A 106 15.80 -8.91 7.10
C LEU A 106 16.47 -7.99 8.13
N ASN A 107 15.79 -7.74 9.25
CA ASN A 107 16.37 -7.03 10.39
C ASN A 107 16.87 -8.00 11.47
N ALA A 108 16.14 -9.10 11.66
CA ALA A 108 16.48 -10.15 12.60
C ALA A 108 15.91 -11.49 12.14
N LEU A 109 16.51 -12.57 12.62
CA LEU A 109 16.11 -13.94 12.41
C LEU A 109 16.31 -14.70 13.72
N ALA A 110 15.26 -15.34 14.21
CA ALA A 110 15.31 -16.19 15.40
C ALA A 110 14.87 -17.61 15.01
N ILE A 111 15.67 -18.59 15.38
CA ILE A 111 15.37 -20.01 15.20
C ILE A 111 15.26 -20.62 16.58
N LEU A 112 14.08 -21.13 16.89
CA LEU A 112 13.81 -21.79 18.15
C LEU A 112 13.61 -23.29 17.92
N PRO A 113 14.56 -24.14 18.34
CA PRO A 113 14.36 -25.58 18.28
C PRO A 113 13.32 -26.02 19.31
N VAL A 114 12.57 -27.09 19.01
CA VAL A 114 11.57 -27.69 19.94
C VAL A 114 12.23 -28.13 21.25
N SER A 115 13.50 -28.53 21.19
CA SER A 115 14.35 -28.77 22.35
C SER A 115 15.72 -28.11 22.13
N GLY A 116 16.06 -27.07 22.88
CA GLY A 116 17.38 -26.45 22.83
C GLY A 116 17.38 -24.95 23.13
N THR A 117 18.51 -24.30 22.87
CA THR A 117 18.69 -22.86 23.03
C THR A 117 18.22 -22.11 21.77
N PRO A 118 17.57 -20.94 21.92
CA PRO A 118 17.25 -20.08 20.79
C PRO A 118 18.52 -19.58 20.11
N HIS A 119 18.55 -19.61 18.78
CA HIS A 119 19.59 -19.00 17.96
C HIS A 119 19.05 -17.72 17.34
N ILE A 120 19.66 -16.57 17.66
CA ILE A 120 19.18 -15.25 17.26
C ILE A 120 20.29 -14.50 16.53
N ALA A 121 20.00 -14.04 15.32
CA ALA A 121 20.83 -13.14 14.53
C ALA A 121 20.05 -11.85 14.26
N TYR A 122 20.71 -10.69 14.35
CA TYR A 122 20.05 -9.39 14.17
C TYR A 122 21.04 -8.32 13.72
N LYS A 123 20.52 -7.27 13.08
CA LYS A 123 21.27 -6.08 12.68
C LYS A 123 21.24 -5.04 13.78
N PRO A 124 22.35 -4.76 14.48
CA PRO A 124 22.38 -3.80 15.58
C PRO A 124 21.94 -2.39 15.17
N ASP A 125 22.23 -2.00 13.91
CA ASP A 125 21.88 -0.68 13.37
C ASP A 125 20.38 -0.53 13.08
N ALA A 126 19.64 -1.64 12.94
CA ALA A 126 18.24 -1.65 12.55
C ALA A 126 17.28 -2.02 13.70
N ILE A 127 17.72 -2.88 14.64
CA ILE A 127 16.88 -3.35 15.74
C ILE A 127 17.72 -3.66 16.98
N SER A 128 17.18 -3.33 18.16
CA SER A 128 17.82 -3.65 19.43
C SER A 128 17.58 -5.11 19.84
N ARG A 129 18.50 -5.67 20.62
CA ARG A 129 18.36 -7.04 21.14
C ARG A 129 17.12 -7.21 22.02
N ASP A 130 16.78 -6.18 22.80
CA ASP A 130 15.60 -6.19 23.67
C ASP A 130 14.30 -6.22 22.85
N GLU A 131 14.25 -5.49 21.73
CA GLU A 131 13.10 -5.52 20.84
C GLU A 131 12.96 -6.89 20.14
N VAL A 132 14.07 -7.51 19.72
CA VAL A 132 14.04 -8.86 19.18
C VAL A 132 13.50 -9.85 20.21
N ASN A 133 14.01 -9.80 21.45
CA ASN A 133 13.55 -10.65 22.54
C ASN A 133 12.06 -10.43 22.85
N ALA A 134 11.60 -9.18 22.88
CA ALA A 134 10.19 -8.86 23.10
C ALA A 134 9.29 -9.47 22.02
N ARG A 135 9.69 -9.39 20.74
CA ARG A 135 8.95 -9.99 19.63
C ARG A 135 8.94 -11.52 19.68
N VAL A 136 10.09 -12.13 19.97
CA VAL A 136 10.18 -13.60 20.13
C VAL A 136 9.29 -14.06 21.28
N ASN A 137 9.31 -13.38 22.42
CA ASN A 137 8.46 -13.72 23.56
C ASN A 137 6.97 -13.55 23.26
N ALA A 138 6.58 -12.50 22.52
CA ALA A 138 5.21 -12.31 22.08
C ALA A 138 4.74 -13.45 21.16
N SER A 139 5.56 -13.84 20.17
CA SER A 139 5.25 -14.99 19.30
C SER A 139 5.18 -16.30 20.08
N LEU A 140 6.04 -16.50 21.08
CA LEU A 140 5.98 -17.69 21.94
C LEU A 140 4.72 -17.74 22.81
N ALA A 141 4.27 -16.58 23.31
CA ALA A 141 3.02 -16.50 24.06
C ALA A 141 1.81 -16.86 23.19
N GLU A 142 1.78 -16.41 21.93
CA GLU A 142 0.73 -16.79 20.96
C GLU A 142 0.76 -18.28 20.60
N MET A 143 1.94 -18.91 20.60
CA MET A 143 2.11 -20.35 20.33
C MET A 143 1.76 -21.25 21.54
N ALA A 144 1.73 -20.70 22.76
CA ALA A 144 1.39 -21.42 23.99
C ALA A 144 -0.14 -21.57 24.19
N GLU A 145 -0.92 -20.70 23.55
CA GLU A 145 -2.35 -20.93 23.33
C GLU A 145 -2.55 -21.93 22.18
N PRO A 146 -3.70 -22.63 22.05
CA PRO A 146 -3.99 -23.47 20.89
C PRO A 146 -4.16 -22.59 19.63
N GLY A 147 -3.04 -22.08 19.11
CA GLY A 147 -2.95 -21.03 18.11
C GLY A 147 -2.64 -21.56 16.71
N VAL A 148 -3.50 -21.16 15.79
CA VAL A 148 -3.48 -21.22 14.31
C VAL A 148 -2.32 -21.99 13.64
N ARG A 149 -2.65 -23.20 13.18
CA ARG A 149 -1.95 -23.90 12.09
C ARG A 149 -2.21 -23.15 10.78
N ILE A 150 -1.21 -22.51 10.20
CA ILE A 150 -1.25 -22.08 8.79
C ILE A 150 -1.06 -23.34 7.94
N THR A 151 -2.14 -24.09 7.73
CA THR A 151 -2.20 -25.09 6.66
C THR A 151 -2.20 -24.34 5.33
N GLY A 152 -1.40 -24.81 4.36
CA GLY A 152 -1.26 -24.19 3.04
C GLY A 152 -2.57 -24.09 2.25
N PRO A 153 -2.53 -23.50 1.04
CA PRO A 153 -3.72 -23.30 0.23
C PRO A 153 -4.42 -24.64 -0.04
N HIS A 154 -5.72 -24.71 0.31
CA HIS A 154 -6.59 -25.79 -0.11
C HIS A 154 -6.83 -25.66 -1.63
N LEU A 155 -6.56 -26.74 -2.35
CA LEU A 155 -6.91 -26.95 -3.76
C LEU A 155 -8.43 -26.90 -3.97
#